data_AF-A0A520INW9-F1
#
_entry.id   AF-A0A520INW9-F1
#
_cell.length_a   1.000
_cell.length_b   1.000
_cell.length_c   1.000
_cell.angle_alpha   90.00
_cell.angle_beta   90.00
_cell.angle_gamma   90.00
#
_symmetry.space_group_name_H-M   'P 1'
#
loop_
_entity.id
_entity.type
_entity.pdbx_description
1 polymer ?
#
loop_
_entity_poly.entity_id
_entity_poly.type
_entity_poly.pdbx_seq_one_letter_code
_entity_poly.pdbx_strand_id
1 'polypeptide(L)'
;MHTGFRWEWKNTGQEVDGTVDLYIHGGREHFTIEVKKELRDYQLAKLKELNEIRKPFMVVADRIFPSLKEKLRENQINYLDTAGNVYIKTGANTIWLDGLKQSQPNRLVTNRAFTKTGLKTVFYLLLHKDAINMPQRVLATATGVALGNIKNVLDGLEDAGFVLKINTKKLQLQNKRVLLERWIAGYGETLKPALHLGNFRQPPNHAFQALANFPIVPGKTVWGGEPAADLLTHYLKPQVLTVYTTAKKKPVYARMETIANS
;
A
#
# COMPACT_ATOMS: atom_id res chain seq x y z
N MET A 1 23.25 -1.02 -23.00
CA MET A 1 23.20 -2.45 -23.40
C MET A 1 21.80 -2.74 -23.93
N HIS A 2 21.65 -2.91 -25.25
CA HIS A 2 20.42 -3.46 -25.83
C HIS A 2 20.44 -4.96 -25.59
N THR A 3 19.55 -5.47 -24.73
CA THR A 3 19.49 -6.89 -24.36
C THR A 3 19.02 -7.81 -25.49
N GLY A 4 18.77 -7.30 -26.70
CA GLY A 4 18.28 -8.08 -27.83
C GLY A 4 16.81 -8.48 -27.76
N PHE A 5 16.12 -8.18 -26.65
CA PHE A 5 14.69 -8.45 -26.44
C PHE A 5 13.87 -7.16 -26.53
N ARG A 6 12.85 -7.14 -27.39
CA ARG A 6 11.79 -6.12 -27.41
C ARG A 6 10.44 -6.81 -27.25
N TRP A 7 9.49 -6.14 -26.60
CA TRP A 7 8.13 -6.64 -26.47
C TRP A 7 7.09 -5.56 -26.77
N GLU A 8 6.01 -5.96 -27.43
CA GLU A 8 4.83 -5.12 -27.68
C GLU A 8 3.58 -5.84 -27.18
N TRP A 9 2.79 -5.16 -26.34
CA TRP A 9 1.56 -5.69 -25.75
C TRP A 9 0.33 -5.15 -26.48
N LYS A 10 -0.62 -6.03 -26.77
CA LYS A 10 -1.95 -5.67 -27.27
C LYS A 10 -3.03 -6.31 -26.40
N ASN A 11 -3.90 -5.49 -25.83
CA ASN A 11 -5.03 -5.96 -25.05
C ASN A 11 -6.17 -6.38 -26.01
N THR A 12 -6.65 -7.62 -25.88
CA THR A 12 -7.69 -8.17 -26.77
C THR A 12 -9.03 -8.42 -26.09
N GLY A 13 -9.16 -8.22 -24.77
CA GLY A 13 -10.43 -8.18 -24.04
C GLY A 13 -11.37 -9.40 -24.16
N GLN A 14 -10.91 -10.55 -24.66
CA GLN A 14 -11.71 -11.78 -24.81
C GLN A 14 -10.93 -13.00 -24.34
N GLU A 15 -11.51 -13.79 -23.42
CA GLU A 15 -11.08 -15.07 -22.80
C GLU A 15 -9.64 -15.21 -22.26
N VAL A 16 -8.71 -14.43 -22.78
CA VAL A 16 -7.29 -14.26 -22.46
C VAL A 16 -7.00 -12.77 -22.30
N ASP A 17 -5.97 -12.45 -21.52
CA ASP A 17 -5.70 -11.07 -21.10
C ASP A 17 -5.07 -10.20 -22.21
N GLY A 18 -4.43 -10.82 -23.21
CA GLY A 18 -3.89 -10.12 -24.38
C GLY A 18 -2.88 -10.93 -25.17
N THR A 19 -2.14 -10.25 -26.05
CA THR A 19 -1.05 -10.85 -26.84
C THR A 19 0.26 -10.08 -26.68
N VAL A 20 1.38 -10.80 -26.74
CA VAL A 20 2.75 -10.26 -26.68
C VAL A 20 3.50 -10.66 -27.94
N ASP A 21 4.09 -9.69 -28.61
CA ASP A 21 5.12 -9.93 -29.62
C ASP A 21 6.49 -9.91 -28.94
N LEU A 22 7.23 -11.01 -29.00
CA LEU A 22 8.60 -11.11 -28.49
C LEU A 22 9.58 -11.14 -29.66
N TYR A 23 10.50 -10.19 -29.69
CA TYR A 23 11.54 -10.11 -30.71
C TYR A 23 12.83 -10.74 -30.19
N ILE A 24 13.28 -11.84 -30.81
CA ILE A 24 14.49 -12.61 -30.44
C ILE A 24 15.36 -12.75 -31.70
N HIS A 25 16.62 -12.29 -31.66
CA HIS A 25 17.59 -12.41 -32.76
C HIS A 25 17.06 -11.94 -34.15
N GLY A 26 16.15 -10.95 -34.16
CA GLY A 26 15.52 -10.44 -35.40
C GLY A 26 14.27 -11.18 -35.86
N GLY A 27 13.91 -12.31 -35.22
CA GLY A 27 12.63 -12.99 -35.41
C GLY A 27 11.54 -12.46 -34.47
N ARG A 28 10.28 -12.50 -34.92
CA ARG A 28 9.09 -12.11 -34.13
C ARG A 28 8.30 -13.36 -33.75
N GLU A 29 8.10 -13.57 -32.45
CA GLU A 29 7.27 -14.64 -31.90
C GLU A 29 6.02 -14.03 -31.26
N HIS A 30 4.84 -14.44 -31.71
CA HIS A 30 3.57 -13.92 -31.19
C HIS A 30 2.99 -14.90 -30.16
N PHE A 31 2.75 -14.42 -28.94
CA PHE A 31 2.18 -15.20 -27.85
C PHE A 31 0.79 -14.71 -27.48
N THR A 32 -0.12 -15.66 -27.27
CA THR A 32 -1.35 -15.43 -26.51
C THR A 32 -1.04 -15.54 -25.02
N ILE A 33 -1.46 -14.54 -24.24
CA ILE A 33 -1.07 -14.42 -22.83
C ILE A 33 -2.26 -14.55 -21.89
N GLU A 34 -2.08 -15.38 -20.87
CA GLU A 34 -2.90 -15.39 -19.66
C GLU A 34 -2.10 -14.81 -18.49
N VAL A 35 -2.60 -13.74 -17.87
CA VAL A 35 -1.99 -13.09 -16.71
C VAL A 35 -2.62 -13.61 -15.42
N LYS A 36 -1.77 -13.91 -14.43
CA LYS A 36 -2.20 -14.33 -13.09
C LYS A 36 -1.41 -13.64 -12.00
N LYS A 37 -2.07 -13.22 -10.92
CA LYS A 37 -1.36 -12.75 -9.74
C LYS A 37 -0.51 -13.88 -9.12
N GLU A 38 -1.12 -15.03 -8.89
CA GLU A 38 -0.44 -16.20 -8.37
C GLU A 38 -1.02 -17.44 -9.03
N LEU A 39 -0.14 -18.33 -9.50
CA LEU A 39 -0.56 -19.56 -10.15
C LEU A 39 -0.69 -20.69 -9.12
N ARG A 40 -1.84 -21.36 -9.12
CA ARG A 40 -2.22 -22.45 -8.23
C ARG A 40 -2.53 -23.72 -9.02
N ASP A 41 -2.31 -24.89 -8.41
CA ASP A 41 -2.41 -26.19 -9.08
C ASP A 41 -3.77 -26.43 -9.76
N TYR A 42 -4.88 -25.99 -9.16
CA TYR A 42 -6.23 -26.17 -9.73
C TYR A 42 -6.41 -25.46 -11.08
N GLN A 43 -5.59 -24.46 -11.39
CA GLN A 43 -5.67 -23.70 -12.64
C GLN A 43 -4.97 -24.43 -13.80
N LEU A 44 -4.17 -25.46 -13.52
CA LEU A 44 -3.36 -26.15 -14.52
C LEU A 44 -4.23 -26.81 -15.61
N ALA A 45 -5.38 -27.37 -15.26
CA ALA A 45 -6.29 -27.99 -16.23
C ALA A 45 -6.73 -26.98 -17.30
N LYS A 46 -7.23 -25.81 -16.87
CA LYS A 46 -7.62 -24.72 -17.77
C LYS A 46 -6.44 -24.24 -18.64
N LEU A 47 -5.25 -24.14 -18.07
CA LEU A 47 -4.07 -23.71 -18.82
C LEU A 47 -3.65 -24.71 -19.91
N LYS A 48 -3.86 -26.02 -19.69
CA LYS A 48 -3.61 -27.04 -20.72
C LYS A 48 -4.60 -26.89 -21.88
N GLU A 49 -5.88 -26.73 -21.58
CA GLU A 49 -6.92 -26.51 -22.59
C GLU A 49 -6.61 -25.26 -23.44
N LEU A 50 -6.24 -24.15 -22.78
CA LEU A 50 -5.84 -22.92 -23.48
C LEU A 50 -4.57 -23.13 -24.32
N ASN A 51 -3.57 -23.86 -23.82
CA ASN A 51 -2.34 -24.15 -24.57
C ASN A 51 -2.59 -25.04 -25.81
N GLU A 52 -3.60 -25.89 -25.79
CA GLU A 52 -3.99 -26.70 -26.96
C GLU A 52 -4.66 -25.85 -28.03
N ILE A 53 -5.51 -24.90 -27.62
CA ILE A 53 -6.34 -24.10 -28.52
C ILE A 53 -5.60 -22.83 -29.02
N ARG A 54 -4.64 -22.30 -28.26
CA ARG A 54 -4.06 -20.94 -28.47
C ARG A 54 -2.54 -20.93 -28.61
N LYS A 55 -1.96 -21.69 -29.56
CA LYS A 55 -0.50 -21.71 -29.75
C LYS A 55 0.01 -20.55 -30.61
N PRO A 56 1.16 -19.93 -30.28
CA PRO A 56 1.94 -20.06 -29.04
C PRO A 56 1.24 -19.43 -27.81
N PHE A 57 1.13 -20.17 -26.71
CA PHE A 57 0.50 -19.70 -25.46
C PHE A 57 1.56 -19.48 -24.37
N MET A 58 1.39 -18.46 -23.54
CA MET A 58 2.25 -18.22 -22.38
C MET A 58 1.45 -17.73 -21.17
N VAL A 59 1.84 -18.19 -20.00
CA VAL A 59 1.30 -17.71 -18.72
C VAL A 59 2.29 -16.74 -18.08
N VAL A 60 1.83 -15.53 -17.79
CA VAL A 60 2.62 -14.52 -17.06
C VAL A 60 2.06 -14.41 -15.66
N ALA A 61 2.91 -14.56 -14.62
CA ALA A 61 2.42 -14.44 -13.26
C ALA A 61 3.37 -13.74 -12.28
N ASP A 62 2.81 -13.07 -11.25
CA ASP A 62 3.67 -12.55 -10.18
C ASP A 62 4.37 -13.70 -9.47
N ARG A 63 3.66 -14.82 -9.28
CA ARG A 63 4.21 -16.01 -8.64
C ARG A 63 3.83 -17.35 -9.24
N ILE A 64 4.88 -18.14 -9.51
CA ILE A 64 4.81 -19.54 -9.92
C ILE A 64 5.73 -20.35 -9.00
N PHE A 65 5.16 -21.32 -8.28
CA PHE A 65 5.92 -22.18 -7.39
C PHE A 65 6.79 -23.17 -8.17
N PRO A 66 7.94 -23.63 -7.63
CA PRO A 66 8.83 -24.57 -8.31
C PRO A 66 8.13 -25.82 -8.86
N SER A 67 7.25 -26.44 -8.06
CA SER A 67 6.47 -27.61 -8.48
C SER A 67 5.52 -27.30 -9.65
N LEU A 68 4.95 -26.09 -9.71
CA LEU A 68 4.14 -25.68 -10.85
C LEU A 68 4.99 -25.36 -12.08
N LYS A 69 6.19 -24.80 -11.93
CA LYS A 69 7.11 -24.58 -13.06
C LYS A 69 7.46 -25.90 -13.73
N GLU A 70 7.73 -26.95 -12.95
CA GLU A 70 7.95 -28.31 -13.45
C GLU A 70 6.75 -28.81 -14.24
N LYS A 71 5.55 -28.76 -13.65
CA LYS A 71 4.31 -29.17 -14.33
C LYS A 71 4.05 -28.38 -15.61
N LEU A 72 4.30 -27.07 -15.63
CA LEU A 72 4.15 -26.25 -16.84
C LEU A 72 5.12 -26.71 -17.94
N ARG A 73 6.39 -26.98 -17.59
CA ARG A 73 7.39 -27.49 -18.54
C ARG A 73 7.04 -28.86 -19.09
N GLU A 74 6.60 -29.80 -18.24
CA GLU A 74 6.14 -31.13 -18.65
C GLU A 74 5.01 -31.05 -19.67
N ASN A 75 4.12 -30.06 -19.53
CA ASN A 75 3.00 -29.82 -20.42
C ASN A 75 3.33 -28.85 -21.58
N GLN A 76 4.60 -28.47 -21.74
CA GLN A 76 5.08 -27.56 -22.77
C GLN A 76 4.31 -26.22 -22.80
N ILE A 77 3.96 -25.71 -21.62
CA ILE A 77 3.30 -24.42 -21.45
C ILE A 77 4.38 -23.38 -21.16
N ASN A 78 4.47 -22.35 -21.99
CA ASN A 78 5.42 -21.26 -21.78
C ASN A 78 5.04 -20.45 -20.55
N TYR A 79 6.02 -19.96 -19.80
CA TYR A 79 5.76 -19.09 -18.66
C TYR A 79 6.80 -18.00 -18.48
N LEU A 80 6.38 -16.92 -17.82
CA LEU A 80 7.25 -15.86 -17.33
C LEU A 80 6.77 -15.44 -15.93
N ASP A 81 7.68 -15.39 -14.96
CA ASP A 81 7.39 -14.80 -13.65
C ASP A 81 8.10 -13.47 -13.41
N THR A 82 7.62 -12.71 -12.43
CA THR A 82 8.20 -11.38 -12.08
C THR A 82 9.61 -11.45 -11.51
N ALA A 83 10.10 -12.62 -11.10
CA ALA A 83 11.50 -12.81 -10.73
C ALA A 83 12.41 -12.98 -11.94
N GLY A 84 11.85 -13.02 -13.15
CA GLY A 84 12.58 -13.24 -14.39
C GLY A 84 12.80 -14.71 -14.73
N ASN A 85 12.17 -15.65 -14.01
CA ASN A 85 12.20 -17.04 -14.46
C ASN A 85 11.30 -17.17 -15.67
N VAL A 86 11.83 -17.77 -16.71
CA VAL A 86 11.17 -17.86 -18.00
C VAL A 86 11.39 -19.23 -18.61
N TYR A 87 10.34 -19.76 -19.21
CA TYR A 87 10.40 -20.94 -20.06
C TYR A 87 9.64 -20.62 -21.34
N ILE A 88 10.35 -20.60 -22.45
CA ILE A 88 9.81 -20.38 -23.79
C ILE A 88 10.31 -21.51 -24.67
N LYS A 89 9.40 -22.27 -25.24
CA LYS A 89 9.64 -23.29 -26.26
C LYS A 89 8.66 -23.05 -27.41
N THR A 90 9.17 -22.48 -28.49
CA THR A 90 8.47 -22.37 -29.77
C THR A 90 9.12 -23.30 -30.79
N GLY A 91 8.57 -23.35 -32.01
CA GLY A 91 9.19 -24.13 -33.09
C GLY A 91 10.61 -23.66 -33.46
N ALA A 92 10.93 -22.39 -33.21
CA ALA A 92 12.22 -21.80 -33.58
C ALA A 92 13.17 -21.56 -32.39
N ASN A 93 12.64 -21.42 -31.16
CA ASN A 93 13.42 -20.95 -30.02
C ASN A 93 13.16 -21.78 -28.76
N THR A 94 14.22 -22.08 -28.01
CA THR A 94 14.12 -22.62 -26.65
C THR A 94 14.92 -21.74 -25.70
N ILE A 95 14.24 -21.10 -24.75
CA ILE A 95 14.80 -20.29 -23.67
C ILE A 95 14.32 -20.87 -22.36
N TRP A 96 15.25 -21.20 -21.48
CA TRP A 96 14.91 -21.64 -20.13
C TRP A 96 15.87 -21.00 -19.14
N LEU A 97 15.32 -20.14 -18.28
CA LEU A 97 16.01 -19.52 -17.16
C LEU A 97 15.23 -19.83 -15.89
N ASP A 98 15.87 -20.52 -14.96
CA ASP A 98 15.29 -20.92 -13.69
C ASP A 98 16.30 -20.74 -12.56
N GLY A 99 15.80 -20.64 -11.33
CA GLY A 99 16.64 -20.41 -10.14
C GLY A 99 16.70 -18.95 -9.68
N LEU A 100 16.03 -18.02 -10.36
CA LEU A 100 15.83 -16.67 -9.85
C LEU A 100 14.79 -16.73 -8.73
N LYS A 101 15.25 -16.55 -7.50
CA LYS A 101 14.34 -16.47 -6.36
C LYS A 101 13.56 -15.18 -6.48
N GLN A 102 12.26 -15.27 -6.28
CA GLN A 102 11.45 -14.09 -6.06
C GLN A 102 12.06 -13.28 -4.92
N SER A 103 12.47 -12.04 -5.23
CA SER A 103 12.46 -10.98 -4.22
C SER A 103 11.08 -11.05 -3.62
N GLN A 104 10.99 -11.48 -2.35
CA GLN A 104 9.73 -11.90 -1.75
C GLN A 104 8.67 -10.86 -2.11
N PRO A 105 7.49 -11.28 -2.66
CA PRO A 105 6.38 -10.35 -2.76
C PRO A 105 6.27 -9.79 -1.36
N ASN A 106 6.41 -8.46 -1.27
CA ASN A 106 6.36 -7.66 -0.06
C ASN A 106 5.53 -8.48 0.92
N ARG A 107 6.19 -9.16 1.89
CA ARG A 107 5.50 -10.11 2.77
C ARG A 107 4.21 -9.38 3.18
N LEU A 108 3.11 -10.09 3.44
CA LEU A 108 2.07 -9.48 4.26
C LEU A 108 2.73 -9.19 5.61
N VAL A 109 3.43 -8.07 5.64
CA VAL A 109 4.36 -7.73 6.67
C VAL A 109 3.45 -7.28 7.74
N THR A 110 3.44 -8.12 8.78
CA THR A 110 3.06 -7.79 10.14
C THR A 110 2.35 -6.44 10.18
N ASN A 111 1.01 -6.52 10.09
CA ASN A 111 0.07 -5.40 10.25
C ASN A 111 0.41 -4.51 11.46
N ARG A 112 1.24 -4.98 12.39
CA ARG A 112 1.89 -4.25 13.48
C ARG A 112 2.28 -2.80 13.13
N ALA A 113 2.97 -2.55 12.01
CA ALA A 113 3.34 -1.18 11.61
C ALA A 113 2.14 -0.29 11.20
N PHE A 114 1.03 -0.90 10.80
CA PHE A 114 -0.20 -0.23 10.37
C PHE A 114 -1.39 -0.45 11.33
N THR A 115 -1.13 -0.92 12.55
CA THR A 115 -2.10 -0.88 13.66
C THR A 115 -2.30 0.54 14.17
N LYS A 116 -3.25 0.79 15.09
CA LYS A 116 -3.48 2.11 15.71
C LYS A 116 -2.19 2.73 16.27
N THR A 117 -1.38 1.96 16.99
CA THR A 117 -0.09 2.40 17.56
C THR A 117 0.99 2.54 16.48
N GLY A 118 0.99 1.63 15.50
CA GLY A 118 1.84 1.71 14.33
C GLY A 118 1.64 3.00 13.54
N LEU A 119 0.39 3.31 13.18
CA LEU A 119 0.04 4.53 12.43
C LEU A 119 0.46 5.81 13.16
N LYS A 120 0.32 5.89 14.49
CA LYS A 120 0.84 7.03 15.27
C LYS A 120 2.35 7.18 15.14
N THR A 121 3.07 6.06 15.23
CA THR A 121 4.53 6.02 15.15
C THR A 121 5.01 6.35 13.74
N VAL A 122 4.41 5.75 12.71
CA VAL A 122 4.72 6.03 11.30
C VAL A 122 4.49 7.50 10.96
N PHE A 123 3.39 8.09 11.44
CA PHE A 123 3.13 9.51 11.24
C PHE A 123 4.27 10.39 11.78
N TYR A 124 4.72 10.11 13.00
CA TYR A 124 5.85 10.83 13.61
C TYR A 124 7.14 10.65 12.81
N LEU A 125 7.43 9.44 12.33
CA LEU A 125 8.61 9.18 11.50
C LEU A 125 8.54 9.86 10.11
N LEU A 126 7.35 9.99 9.53
CA LEU A 126 7.13 10.70 8.27
C LEU A 126 7.39 12.22 8.43
N LEU A 127 7.02 12.79 9.57
CA LEU A 127 7.29 14.19 9.92
C LEU A 127 8.76 14.44 10.27
N HIS A 128 9.39 13.51 10.99
CA HIS A 128 10.75 13.63 11.52
C HIS A 128 11.67 12.56 10.93
N LYS A 129 12.33 12.89 9.82
CA LYS A 129 13.13 11.94 9.03
C LYS A 129 14.21 11.20 9.83
N ASP A 130 14.80 11.84 10.81
CA ASP A 130 15.89 11.28 11.63
C ASP A 130 15.39 10.51 12.86
N ALA A 131 14.09 10.58 13.16
CA ALA A 131 13.51 9.95 14.34
C ALA A 131 13.64 8.42 14.34
N ILE A 132 13.80 7.79 13.17
CA ILE A 132 14.03 6.35 13.06
C ILE A 132 15.33 5.89 13.77
N ASN A 133 16.28 6.79 13.97
CA ASN A 133 17.54 6.53 14.66
C ASN A 133 17.50 6.93 16.15
N MET A 134 16.39 7.47 16.64
CA MET A 134 16.26 7.83 18.05
C MET A 134 16.09 6.59 18.92
N PRO A 135 16.49 6.66 20.21
CA PRO A 135 16.20 5.59 21.16
C PRO A 135 14.70 5.29 21.21
N GLN A 136 14.32 4.02 21.24
CA GLN A 136 12.91 3.60 21.24
C GLN A 136 12.11 4.21 22.39
N ARG A 137 12.75 4.51 23.53
CA ARG A 137 12.13 5.22 24.66
C ARG A 137 11.74 6.66 24.31
N VAL A 138 12.57 7.37 23.55
CA VAL A 138 12.28 8.74 23.09
C VAL A 138 11.11 8.71 22.11
N LEU A 139 11.10 7.76 21.18
CA LEU A 139 9.98 7.54 20.27
C LEU A 139 8.68 7.21 21.01
N ALA A 140 8.74 6.36 22.04
CA ALA A 140 7.58 6.00 22.87
C ALA A 140 6.95 7.23 23.52
N THR A 141 7.78 8.09 24.13
CA THR A 141 7.33 9.35 24.75
C THR A 141 6.75 10.31 23.71
N ALA A 142 7.43 10.51 22.58
CA ALA A 142 7.00 11.46 21.55
C ALA A 142 5.68 11.06 20.86
N THR A 143 5.44 9.76 20.71
CA THR A 143 4.25 9.22 20.03
C THR A 143 3.11 8.85 20.98
N GLY A 144 3.36 8.84 22.29
CA GLY A 144 2.42 8.34 23.30
C GLY A 144 2.10 6.85 23.13
N VAL A 145 3.05 6.06 22.61
CA VAL A 145 2.92 4.62 22.36
C VAL A 145 3.79 3.86 23.35
N ALA A 146 3.31 2.72 23.86
CA ALA A 146 4.09 1.87 24.76
C ALA A 146 5.40 1.39 24.12
N LEU A 147 6.49 1.36 24.88
CA LEU A 147 7.84 1.00 24.41
C LEU A 147 7.88 -0.33 23.63
N GLY A 148 7.21 -1.37 24.14
CA GLY A 148 7.16 -2.67 23.46
C GLY A 148 6.49 -2.61 22.08
N ASN A 149 5.54 -1.69 21.89
CA ASN A 149 4.90 -1.48 20.59
C ASN A 149 5.81 -0.71 19.63
N ILE A 150 6.66 0.20 20.09
CA ILE A 150 7.64 0.88 19.23
C ILE A 150 8.55 -0.15 18.55
N LYS A 151 9.10 -1.11 19.31
CA LYS A 151 9.92 -2.18 18.74
C LYS A 151 9.17 -2.95 17.65
N ASN A 152 7.95 -3.41 17.97
CA ASN A 152 7.11 -4.15 17.03
C ASN A 152 6.79 -3.38 15.74
N VAL A 153 6.65 -2.05 15.84
CA VAL A 153 6.40 -1.19 14.69
C VAL A 153 7.65 -1.03 13.83
N LEU A 154 8.81 -0.81 14.45
CA LEU A 154 10.07 -0.70 13.71
C LEU A 154 10.42 -2.01 13.01
N ASP A 155 10.28 -3.15 13.70
CA ASP A 155 10.47 -4.49 13.11
C ASP A 155 9.49 -4.69 11.93
N GLY A 156 8.22 -4.30 12.09
CA GLY A 156 7.22 -4.36 11.01
C GLY A 156 7.49 -3.41 9.85
N LEU A 157 8.16 -2.28 10.05
CA LEU A 157 8.58 -1.40 8.95
C LEU A 157 9.79 -1.99 8.21
N GLU A 158 10.72 -2.62 8.93
CA GLU A 158 11.88 -3.29 8.35
C GLU A 158 11.46 -4.49 7.50
N ASP A 159 10.63 -5.37 8.08
CA ASP A 159 10.07 -6.51 7.36
C ASP A 159 9.37 -6.05 6.06
N ALA A 160 8.73 -4.87 6.09
CA ALA A 160 7.91 -4.31 5.00
C ALA A 160 8.73 -3.59 3.93
N GLY A 161 10.05 -3.61 4.08
CA GLY A 161 10.97 -2.93 3.17
C GLY A 161 10.83 -1.41 3.22
N PHE A 162 10.32 -0.83 4.31
CA PHE A 162 10.29 0.63 4.51
C PHE A 162 11.53 1.15 5.25
N VAL A 163 12.37 0.26 5.79
CA VAL A 163 13.62 0.61 6.46
C VAL A 163 14.81 0.10 5.66
N LEU A 164 15.77 0.99 5.41
CA LEU A 164 17.06 0.71 4.81
C LEU A 164 18.15 0.84 5.88
N LYS A 165 18.99 -0.19 6.01
CA LYS A 165 20.22 -0.13 6.81
C LYS A 165 21.33 0.49 5.98
N ILE A 166 21.72 1.73 6.30
CA ILE A 166 22.83 2.42 5.63
C ILE A 166 24.17 1.88 6.12
N ASN A 167 24.26 1.63 7.43
CA ASN A 167 25.38 0.92 8.05
C ASN A 167 24.90 0.27 9.36
N THR A 168 25.82 -0.27 10.16
CA THR A 168 25.52 -0.95 11.42
C THR A 168 24.82 -0.08 12.48
N LYS A 169 24.88 1.25 12.36
CA LYS A 169 24.34 2.21 13.35
C LYS A 169 23.28 3.16 12.80
N LYS A 170 23.06 3.18 11.48
CA LYS A 170 22.22 4.17 10.81
C LYS A 170 21.17 3.51 9.94
N LEU A 171 19.91 3.80 10.27
CA LEU A 171 18.72 3.43 9.54
C LEU A 171 18.19 4.64 8.77
N GLN A 172 17.50 4.36 7.67
CA GLN A 172 16.82 5.38 6.88
C GLN A 172 15.48 4.84 6.37
N LEU A 173 14.45 5.68 6.42
CA LEU A 173 13.18 5.36 5.76
C LEU A 173 13.34 5.41 4.24
N GLN A 174 12.88 4.37 3.55
CA GLN A 174 12.81 4.26 2.10
C GLN A 174 11.36 4.07 1.63
N ASN A 175 11.12 4.19 0.31
CA ASN A 175 9.78 4.06 -0.28
C ASN A 175 8.74 4.99 0.37
N LYS A 176 9.15 6.21 0.75
CA LYS A 176 8.34 7.14 1.57
C LYS A 176 6.98 7.48 0.97
N ARG A 177 6.89 7.58 -0.36
CA ARG A 177 5.60 7.80 -1.06
C ARG A 177 4.63 6.64 -0.80
N VAL A 178 5.10 5.41 -1.00
CA VAL A 178 4.31 4.19 -0.74
C VAL A 178 3.97 4.06 0.75
N LEU A 179 4.91 4.42 1.65
CA LEU A 179 4.67 4.43 3.09
C LEU A 179 3.56 5.43 3.46
N LEU A 180 3.59 6.63 2.87
CA LEU A 180 2.58 7.66 3.07
C LEU A 180 1.21 7.20 2.54
N GLU A 181 1.16 6.64 1.33
CA GLU A 181 -0.09 6.10 0.75
C GLU A 181 -0.70 5.01 1.66
N ARG A 182 0.12 4.08 2.16
CA ARG A 182 -0.34 3.07 3.14
C ARG A 182 -0.78 3.69 4.45
N TRP A 183 -0.09 4.72 4.92
CA TRP A 183 -0.46 5.43 6.13
C TRP A 183 -1.82 6.13 5.97
N ILE A 184 -2.08 6.77 4.83
CA ILE A 184 -3.36 7.44 4.53
C ILE A 184 -4.51 6.43 4.56
N ALA A 185 -4.35 5.28 3.90
CA ALA A 185 -5.34 4.21 3.91
C ALA A 185 -5.59 3.69 5.34
N GLY A 186 -4.53 3.32 6.06
CA GLY A 186 -4.64 2.83 7.43
C GLY A 186 -5.18 3.87 8.41
N TYR A 187 -4.87 5.15 8.21
CA TYR A 187 -5.45 6.24 8.98
C TYR A 187 -6.98 6.25 8.82
N GLY A 188 -7.47 6.22 7.58
CA GLY A 188 -8.90 6.21 7.27
C GLY A 188 -9.63 4.99 7.83
N GLU A 189 -9.05 3.80 7.66
CA GLU A 189 -9.69 2.52 8.00
C GLU A 189 -9.57 2.17 9.49
N THR A 190 -8.50 2.60 10.17
CA THR A 190 -8.16 2.11 11.51
C THR A 190 -8.06 3.22 12.55
N LEU A 191 -7.25 4.27 12.30
CA LEU A 191 -6.97 5.27 13.33
C LEU A 191 -8.11 6.29 13.48
N LYS A 192 -8.64 6.81 12.38
CA LYS A 192 -9.72 7.80 12.37
C LYS A 192 -11.00 7.28 13.06
N PRO A 193 -11.49 6.05 12.79
CA PRO A 193 -12.64 5.51 13.52
C PRO A 193 -12.34 5.34 15.02
N ALA A 194 -11.11 4.97 15.39
CA ALA A 194 -10.71 4.78 16.78
C ALA A 194 -10.57 6.09 17.58
N LEU A 195 -10.34 7.21 16.89
CA LEU A 195 -10.27 8.55 17.49
C LEU A 195 -11.65 9.23 17.55
N HIS A 196 -12.68 8.62 16.96
CA HIS A 196 -14.00 9.23 16.84
C HIS A 196 -14.70 9.30 18.21
N LEU A 197 -14.94 10.52 18.70
CA LEU A 197 -15.67 10.75 19.95
C LEU A 197 -17.19 10.76 19.74
N GLY A 198 -17.66 11.22 18.58
CA GLY A 198 -19.08 11.32 18.25
C GLY A 198 -19.35 12.36 17.17
N ASN A 199 -20.55 12.34 16.63
CA ASN A 199 -21.09 13.38 15.76
C ASN A 199 -22.02 14.29 16.57
N PHE A 200 -21.89 15.59 16.38
CA PHE A 200 -22.74 16.60 17.02
C PHE A 200 -23.54 17.31 15.95
N ARG A 201 -24.81 17.58 16.24
CA ARG A 201 -25.67 18.37 15.36
C ARG A 201 -25.75 19.78 15.88
N GLN A 202 -25.75 20.72 14.95
CA GLN A 202 -26.04 22.11 15.23
C GLN A 202 -27.48 22.22 15.76
N PRO A 203 -27.69 22.89 16.90
CA PRO A 203 -29.03 23.17 17.40
C PRO A 203 -29.81 24.08 16.44
N PRO A 204 -31.15 23.94 16.35
CA PRO A 204 -31.97 24.85 15.57
C PRO A 204 -31.73 26.30 16.01
N ASN A 205 -31.67 27.22 15.05
CA ASN A 205 -31.54 28.68 15.24
C ASN A 205 -30.16 29.23 15.64
N HIS A 206 -29.08 28.44 15.57
CA HIS A 206 -27.72 28.95 15.79
C HIS A 206 -26.99 29.19 14.48
N ALA A 207 -26.15 30.23 14.41
CA ALA A 207 -25.37 30.50 13.19
C ALA A 207 -24.19 29.52 13.08
N PHE A 208 -23.98 28.93 11.89
CA PHE A 208 -22.85 28.05 11.61
C PHE A 208 -21.49 28.72 11.91
N GLN A 209 -21.40 30.04 11.69
CA GLN A 209 -20.21 30.86 12.01
C GLN A 209 -19.91 30.93 13.51
N ALA A 210 -20.91 30.91 14.38
CA ALA A 210 -20.70 30.89 15.83
C ALA A 210 -20.04 29.59 16.28
N LEU A 211 -20.39 28.46 15.65
CA LEU A 211 -19.74 27.17 15.87
C LEU A 211 -18.33 27.09 15.26
N ALA A 212 -18.09 27.76 14.13
CA ALA A 212 -16.75 27.88 13.54
C ALA A 212 -15.79 28.71 14.43
N ASN A 213 -16.33 29.61 15.26
CA ASN A 213 -15.60 30.37 16.27
C ASN A 213 -15.39 29.59 17.58
N PHE A 214 -15.58 28.27 17.59
CA PHE A 214 -15.32 27.43 18.76
C PHE A 214 -13.92 27.73 19.33
N PRO A 215 -13.80 28.02 20.65
CA PRO A 215 -12.53 28.39 21.24
C PRO A 215 -11.55 27.23 21.16
N ILE A 216 -10.61 27.38 20.23
CA ILE A 216 -9.46 26.50 20.05
C ILE A 216 -8.54 26.76 21.24
N VAL A 217 -8.30 25.75 22.06
CA VAL A 217 -7.24 25.81 23.07
C VAL A 217 -5.96 25.33 22.39
N PRO A 218 -4.96 26.21 22.12
CA PRO A 218 -3.76 25.83 21.41
C PRO A 218 -3.08 24.62 22.08
N GLY A 219 -2.68 23.63 21.26
CA GLY A 219 -2.05 22.40 21.72
C GLY A 219 -3.01 21.37 22.36
N LYS A 220 -4.29 21.69 22.55
CA LYS A 220 -5.30 20.75 23.11
C LYS A 220 -6.46 20.48 22.18
N THR A 221 -6.91 21.49 21.44
CA THR A 221 -8.00 21.41 20.49
C THR A 221 -7.55 22.08 19.21
N VAL A 222 -7.84 21.50 18.06
CA VAL A 222 -7.51 22.06 16.75
C VAL A 222 -8.62 21.75 15.75
N TRP A 223 -8.80 22.65 14.78
CA TRP A 223 -9.62 22.37 13.61
C TRP A 223 -8.93 21.37 12.69
N GLY A 224 -9.71 20.47 12.12
CA GLY A 224 -9.30 19.59 11.02
C GLY A 224 -10.36 19.61 9.91
N GLY A 225 -10.13 18.84 8.86
CA GLY A 225 -11.08 18.77 7.73
C GLY A 225 -11.27 20.12 7.05
N GLU A 226 -12.51 20.43 6.70
CA GLU A 226 -12.88 21.64 5.95
C GLU A 226 -12.52 22.96 6.67
N PRO A 227 -12.80 23.15 7.98
CA PRO A 227 -12.35 24.35 8.69
C PRO A 227 -10.85 24.57 8.66
N ALA A 228 -10.06 23.50 8.73
CA ALA A 228 -8.60 23.63 8.62
C ALA A 228 -8.17 24.02 7.20
N ALA A 229 -8.83 23.47 6.18
CA ALA A 229 -8.58 23.84 4.79
C ALA A 229 -8.95 25.31 4.52
N ASP A 230 -10.07 25.78 5.05
CA ASP A 230 -10.48 27.19 4.95
C ASP A 230 -9.47 28.11 5.65
N LEU A 231 -9.02 27.77 6.86
CA LEU A 231 -8.00 28.55 7.57
C LEU A 231 -6.67 28.65 6.81
N LEU A 232 -6.32 27.64 6.00
CA LEU A 232 -5.08 27.61 5.23
C LEU A 232 -5.21 28.27 3.85
N THR A 233 -6.37 28.20 3.23
CA THR A 233 -6.57 28.58 1.81
C THR A 233 -7.47 29.79 1.63
N HIS A 234 -8.30 30.11 2.62
CA HIS A 234 -9.37 31.12 2.58
C HIS A 234 -10.34 30.95 1.40
N TYR A 235 -10.42 29.75 0.83
CA TYR A 235 -11.13 29.49 -0.42
C TYR A 235 -12.43 28.70 -0.24
N LEU A 236 -12.62 28.04 0.91
CA LEU A 236 -13.69 27.08 1.10
C LEU A 236 -14.59 27.50 2.25
N LYS A 237 -15.91 27.58 2.04
CA LYS A 237 -16.84 27.71 3.16
C LYS A 237 -17.11 26.33 3.77
N PRO A 238 -16.71 26.06 5.03
CA PRO A 238 -16.92 24.75 5.62
C PRO A 238 -18.41 24.44 5.73
N GLN A 239 -18.78 23.19 5.50
CA GLN A 239 -20.10 22.63 5.79
C GLN A 239 -20.01 21.60 6.93
N VAL A 240 -18.85 20.95 7.08
CA VAL A 240 -18.61 19.96 8.13
C VAL A 240 -17.50 20.44 9.06
N LEU A 241 -17.87 20.78 10.29
CA LEU A 241 -16.93 21.17 11.34
C LEU A 241 -16.28 19.94 11.97
N THR A 242 -14.98 19.73 11.74
CA THR A 242 -14.21 18.63 12.35
C THR A 242 -13.24 19.16 13.39
N VAL A 243 -13.39 18.72 14.64
CA VAL A 243 -12.50 19.10 15.75
C VAL A 243 -11.70 17.90 16.24
N TYR A 244 -10.38 18.06 16.37
CA TYR A 244 -9.52 17.12 17.10
C TYR A 244 -9.21 17.71 18.47
N THR A 245 -9.37 16.92 19.53
CA THR A 245 -9.11 17.39 20.90
C THR A 245 -8.57 16.29 21.81
N THR A 246 -7.75 16.68 22.80
CA THR A 246 -7.30 15.82 23.90
C THR A 246 -8.26 15.82 25.09
N ALA A 247 -9.30 16.66 25.06
CA ALA A 247 -10.33 16.70 26.10
C ALA A 247 -11.24 15.47 26.05
N LYS A 248 -11.77 15.07 27.22
CA LYS A 248 -12.76 13.98 27.31
C LYS A 248 -14.10 14.43 26.66
N LYS A 249 -14.86 13.45 26.14
CA LYS A 249 -16.13 13.68 25.43
C LYS A 249 -17.15 14.54 26.19
N LYS A 250 -17.39 14.28 27.48
CA LYS A 250 -18.36 15.03 28.31
C LYS A 250 -18.06 16.54 28.35
N PRO A 251 -16.83 16.99 28.70
CA PRO A 251 -16.45 18.40 28.63
C PRO A 251 -16.60 19.04 27.24
N VAL A 252 -16.30 18.29 26.17
CA VAL A 252 -16.42 18.79 24.79
C VAL A 252 -17.89 19.02 24.45
N TYR A 253 -18.75 18.07 24.79
CA TYR A 253 -20.19 18.16 24.58
C TYR A 253 -20.80 19.34 25.33
N ALA A 254 -20.49 19.49 26.63
CA ALA A 254 -20.99 20.60 27.44
C ALA A 254 -20.59 21.96 26.85
N ARG A 255 -19.35 22.10 26.35
CA ARG A 255 -18.90 23.34 25.68
C ARG A 255 -19.61 23.60 24.36
N MET A 256 -19.86 22.56 23.56
CA MET A 256 -20.60 22.68 22.32
C MET A 256 -22.07 23.08 22.58
N GLU A 257 -22.68 22.57 23.65
CA GLU A 257 -24.00 23.02 24.09
C GLU A 257 -23.99 24.46 24.61
N THR A 258 -22.95 24.88 25.37
CA THR A 258 -22.86 26.27 25.85
C THR A 258 -22.75 27.27 24.70
N ILE A 259 -21.90 26.99 23.72
CA ILE A 259 -21.72 27.87 22.53
C ILE A 259 -22.98 27.88 21.67
N ALA A 260 -23.73 26.78 21.68
CA ALA A 260 -25.01 26.70 20.99
C ALA A 260 -26.20 27.19 21.82
N ASN A 261 -25.96 27.89 22.94
CA ASN A 261 -26.97 28.56 23.76
C ASN A 261 -26.57 30.01 24.11
N SER A 262 -25.46 30.53 23.54
CA SER A 262 -24.88 31.85 23.80
C SER A 262 -24.96 32.73 22.57
#